data_AF-A0A7W2CG55-F1
#
_entry.id   AF-A0A7W2CG55-F1
#
_cell.length_a   1.000
_cell.length_b   1.000
_cell.length_c   1.000
_cell.angle_alpha   90.00
_cell.angle_beta   90.00
_cell.angle_gamma   90.00
#
_symmetry.space_group_name_H-M   'P 1'
#
loop_
_entity.id
_entity.type
_entity.pdbx_description
1 polymer ?
#
loop_
_entity_poly.entity_id
_entity_poly.type
_entity_poly.pdbx_seq_one_letter_code
_entity_poly.pdbx_strand_id
1 'polypeptide(L)'
;LLPHTDAMTVNGSTIGNNCDDAKVLDTNVIWPIDEPLLPNAGFVHLSGNLFESAIMKISVISAEFRSRYLSNPADPDAFEGKAVVFEGPEDYHDRIDDSSLEIDEKSMLIIRGAGPIGYPGGAEVVNMQPPAALLVRGIHALPCIGDGRQSGTSGSPSILNASPEAAAGGGLAILKTGDQIRIDLKLGTANMLVSDEEIEVRRRELEQAGGFHFPESHTPWQEIQRGMVGQFDEGMVLKPAVKYQDTARKFGPPRNNH
;
A
#
# COMPACT_ATOMS: atom_id res chain seq x y z
N LEU A 1 18.51 10.97 -17.74
CA LEU A 1 17.28 11.80 -17.82
C LEU A 1 17.01 12.40 -16.45
N LEU A 2 17.42 13.65 -16.24
CA LEU A 2 17.09 14.39 -15.02
C LEU A 2 15.98 15.38 -15.38
N PRO A 3 14.77 15.27 -14.82
CA PRO A 3 13.64 16.12 -15.21
C PRO A 3 13.84 17.60 -14.83
N HIS A 4 14.64 17.88 -13.79
CA HIS A 4 14.92 19.22 -13.29
C HIS A 4 16.43 19.39 -13.03
N THR A 5 17.21 19.55 -14.10
CA THR A 5 18.69 19.66 -14.02
C THR A 5 19.17 20.83 -13.19
N ASP A 6 18.41 21.92 -13.12
CA ASP A 6 18.79 23.15 -12.46
C ASP A 6 18.45 23.16 -10.95
N ALA A 7 17.90 22.06 -10.41
CA ALA A 7 17.58 21.95 -9.00
C ALA A 7 18.86 22.06 -8.15
N MET A 8 18.87 23.02 -7.22
CA MET A 8 20.00 23.27 -6.33
C MET A 8 20.18 22.15 -5.30
N THR A 9 21.44 21.84 -4.98
CA THR A 9 21.80 20.83 -3.98
C THR A 9 22.64 21.42 -2.86
N VAL A 10 22.88 20.62 -1.81
CA VAL A 10 23.55 21.07 -0.57
C VAL A 10 25.01 21.50 -0.76
N ASN A 11 25.67 21.11 -1.85
CA ASN A 11 27.05 21.52 -2.18
C ASN A 11 27.12 22.87 -2.93
N GLY A 12 25.98 23.53 -3.15
CA GLY A 12 25.90 24.79 -3.88
C GLY A 12 25.94 24.65 -5.41
N SER A 13 25.93 23.43 -5.95
CA SER A 13 25.81 23.14 -7.37
C SER A 13 24.43 22.54 -7.71
N THR A 14 24.05 22.62 -8.99
CA THR A 14 22.83 22.00 -9.50
C THR A 14 23.00 20.47 -9.62
N ILE A 15 21.89 19.73 -9.59
CA ILE A 15 21.93 18.28 -9.78
C ILE A 15 22.47 17.88 -11.15
N GLY A 16 22.20 18.68 -12.20
CA GLY A 16 22.77 18.49 -13.52
C GLY A 16 24.29 18.53 -13.50
N ASN A 17 24.87 19.58 -12.92
CA ASN A 17 26.33 19.73 -12.82
C ASN A 17 26.97 18.60 -12.01
N ASN A 18 26.31 18.18 -10.91
CA ASN A 18 26.83 17.08 -10.08
C ASN A 18 26.88 15.73 -10.82
N CYS A 19 26.04 15.53 -11.85
CA CYS A 19 25.91 14.28 -12.57
C CYS A 19 26.50 14.31 -13.99
N ASP A 20 27.01 15.45 -14.47
CA ASP A 20 27.41 15.63 -15.88
C ASP A 20 28.52 14.67 -16.32
N ASP A 21 29.51 14.46 -15.45
CA ASP A 21 30.63 13.55 -15.70
C ASP A 21 30.40 12.11 -15.20
N ALA A 22 29.21 11.81 -14.64
CA ALA A 22 28.93 10.51 -14.07
C ALA A 22 28.81 9.44 -15.16
N LYS A 23 29.53 8.32 -15.00
CA LYS A 23 29.54 7.21 -15.95
C LYS A 23 29.00 5.94 -15.32
N VAL A 24 28.24 5.18 -16.11
CA VAL A 24 27.89 3.80 -15.76
C VAL A 24 29.15 2.94 -15.87
N LEU A 25 29.57 2.35 -14.75
CA LEU A 25 30.77 1.50 -14.69
C LEU A 25 30.47 0.03 -15.03
N ASP A 26 29.23 -0.41 -14.80
CA ASP A 26 28.78 -1.76 -15.08
C ASP A 26 27.31 -1.75 -15.53
N THR A 27 27.09 -2.07 -16.81
CA THR A 27 25.77 -2.10 -17.42
C THR A 27 24.94 -3.33 -17.04
N ASN A 28 25.55 -4.32 -16.37
CA ASN A 28 24.80 -5.44 -15.78
C ASN A 28 24.11 -5.04 -14.46
N VAL A 29 24.56 -3.93 -13.84
CA VAL A 29 24.01 -3.39 -12.60
C VAL A 29 23.10 -2.18 -12.86
N ILE A 30 23.57 -1.20 -13.64
CA ILE A 30 22.78 -0.02 -14.04
C ILE A 30 22.51 -0.13 -15.53
N TRP A 31 21.28 -0.50 -15.88
CA TRP A 31 20.89 -0.80 -17.25
C TRP A 31 20.77 0.50 -18.09
N PRO A 32 21.12 0.46 -19.39
CA PRO A 32 20.87 1.56 -20.32
C PRO A 32 19.38 1.92 -20.41
N ILE A 33 19.08 3.17 -20.79
CA ILE A 33 17.70 3.67 -20.87
C ILE A 33 16.94 3.05 -22.05
N ASP A 34 17.64 2.78 -23.15
CA ASP A 34 17.14 2.12 -24.36
C ASP A 34 17.03 0.60 -24.22
N GLU A 35 17.72 0.03 -23.24
CA GLU A 35 17.64 -1.39 -22.86
C GLU A 35 17.35 -1.53 -21.36
N PRO A 36 16.18 -1.11 -20.86
CA PRO A 36 15.88 -1.19 -19.44
C PRO A 36 15.48 -2.61 -19.02
N LEU A 37 15.68 -2.95 -17.74
CA LEU A 37 15.18 -4.21 -17.18
C LEU A 37 13.66 -4.35 -17.34
N LEU A 38 12.92 -3.25 -17.11
CA LEU A 38 11.48 -3.14 -17.34
C LEU A 38 11.19 -1.75 -17.93
N PRO A 39 10.36 -1.65 -18.99
CA PRO A 39 10.05 -0.37 -19.61
C PRO A 39 9.22 0.55 -18.70
N ASN A 40 8.34 -0.02 -17.87
CA ASN A 40 7.53 0.69 -16.90
C ASN A 40 7.67 0.02 -15.53
N ALA A 41 8.40 0.65 -14.61
CA ALA A 41 8.69 0.10 -13.28
C ALA A 41 8.22 1.00 -12.12
N GLY A 42 7.68 2.19 -12.42
CA GLY A 42 7.14 3.10 -11.41
C GLY A 42 5.89 2.55 -10.71
N PHE A 43 5.52 3.12 -9.58
CA PHE A 43 4.28 2.72 -8.91
C PHE A 43 3.05 2.98 -9.79
N VAL A 44 2.07 2.08 -9.71
CA VAL A 44 0.72 2.33 -10.23
C VAL A 44 -0.13 2.79 -9.08
N HIS A 45 -0.79 3.94 -9.26
CA HIS A 45 -1.81 4.43 -8.33
C HIS A 45 -3.15 3.78 -8.65
N LEU A 46 -3.85 3.35 -7.61
CA LEU A 46 -5.17 2.72 -7.70
C LEU A 46 -6.18 3.49 -6.83
N SER A 47 -7.41 3.61 -7.29
CA SER A 47 -8.54 4.15 -6.52
C SER A 47 -9.86 3.44 -6.83
N GLY A 48 -10.84 3.57 -5.95
CA GLY A 48 -12.17 2.98 -6.16
C GLY A 48 -12.95 2.86 -4.86
N ASN A 49 -13.92 1.96 -4.80
CA ASN A 49 -14.73 1.78 -3.59
C ASN A 49 -13.98 1.02 -2.46
N LEU A 50 -12.82 0.42 -2.74
CA LEU A 50 -11.96 -0.19 -1.71
C LEU A 50 -11.16 0.87 -0.93
N PHE A 51 -10.69 1.91 -1.61
CA PHE A 51 -9.86 2.99 -1.08
C PHE A 51 -9.81 4.15 -2.08
N GLU A 52 -9.61 5.37 -1.59
CA GLU A 52 -9.43 6.55 -2.43
C GLU A 52 -8.04 6.60 -3.07
N SER A 53 -7.03 6.07 -2.36
CA SER A 53 -5.66 5.98 -2.85
C SER A 53 -4.98 4.71 -2.34
N ALA A 54 -4.29 4.02 -3.24
CA ALA A 54 -3.30 2.99 -2.91
C ALA A 54 -2.23 2.95 -4.00
N ILE A 55 -1.12 2.29 -3.73
CA ILE A 55 -0.04 2.11 -4.72
C ILE A 55 0.34 0.64 -4.86
N MET A 56 0.67 0.23 -6.08
CA MET A 56 1.20 -1.09 -6.39
C MET A 56 2.62 -0.99 -6.95
N LYS A 57 3.54 -1.80 -6.41
CA LYS A 57 4.90 -1.92 -6.94
C LYS A 57 4.91 -2.89 -8.13
N ILE A 58 4.81 -2.37 -9.35
CA ILE A 58 4.76 -3.23 -10.55
C ILE A 58 6.13 -3.79 -10.94
N SER A 59 7.23 -3.19 -10.47
CA SER A 59 8.60 -3.61 -10.81
C SER A 59 8.95 -5.02 -10.33
N VAL A 60 8.15 -5.60 -9.43
CA VAL A 60 8.33 -6.94 -8.86
C VAL A 60 7.28 -7.95 -9.34
N ILE A 61 6.44 -7.56 -10.31
CA ILE A 61 5.51 -8.49 -10.94
C ILE A 61 6.32 -9.56 -11.69
N SER A 62 6.29 -10.79 -11.17
CA SER A 62 6.95 -11.93 -11.81
C SER A 62 6.24 -12.33 -13.11
N ALA A 63 6.96 -13.05 -13.98
CA ALA A 63 6.37 -13.64 -15.18
C ALA A 63 5.20 -14.58 -14.83
N GLU A 64 5.31 -15.32 -13.73
CA GLU A 64 4.26 -16.18 -13.19
C GLU A 64 2.99 -15.37 -12.86
N PHE A 65 3.13 -14.30 -12.07
CA PHE A 65 2.01 -13.44 -11.69
C PHE A 65 1.36 -12.78 -12.91
N ARG A 66 2.17 -12.24 -13.83
CA ARG A 66 1.68 -11.63 -15.07
C ARG A 66 0.92 -12.63 -15.93
N SER A 67 1.45 -13.84 -16.10
CA SER A 67 0.79 -14.89 -16.89
C SER A 67 -0.54 -15.30 -16.27
N ARG A 68 -0.62 -15.39 -14.94
CA ARG A 68 -1.81 -15.88 -14.24
C ARG A 68 -2.92 -14.82 -14.18
N TYR A 69 -2.56 -13.57 -13.88
CA TYR A 69 -3.55 -12.53 -13.54
C TYR A 69 -3.70 -11.46 -14.62
N LEU A 70 -2.65 -11.12 -15.38
CA LEU A 70 -2.63 -9.90 -16.20
C LEU A 70 -2.62 -10.16 -17.72
N SER A 71 -2.71 -11.43 -18.15
CA SER A 71 -2.52 -11.84 -19.55
C SER A 71 -3.80 -12.24 -20.29
N ASN A 72 -4.98 -11.99 -19.72
CA ASN A 72 -6.25 -12.24 -20.42
C ASN A 72 -6.36 -11.34 -21.67
N PRO A 73 -6.44 -11.88 -22.89
CA PRO A 73 -6.51 -11.05 -24.10
C PRO A 73 -7.78 -10.19 -24.20
N ALA A 74 -8.87 -10.62 -23.56
CA ALA A 74 -10.13 -9.88 -23.53
C ALA A 74 -10.15 -8.78 -22.45
N ASP A 75 -9.30 -8.90 -21.43
CA ASP A 75 -9.22 -7.98 -20.29
C ASP A 75 -7.76 -7.86 -19.78
N PRO A 76 -6.86 -7.31 -20.61
CA PRO A 76 -5.42 -7.27 -20.31
C PRO A 76 -5.09 -6.32 -19.15
N ASP A 77 -4.15 -6.73 -18.31
CA ASP A 77 -3.70 -6.01 -17.10
C ASP A 77 -4.82 -5.75 -16.06
N ALA A 78 -5.87 -6.57 -16.07
CA ALA A 78 -6.94 -6.58 -15.06
C ALA A 78 -7.23 -8.01 -14.59
N PHE A 79 -7.68 -8.15 -13.34
CA PHE A 79 -8.04 -9.45 -12.75
C PHE A 79 -9.12 -9.33 -11.70
N GLU A 80 -9.79 -10.46 -11.48
CA GLU A 80 -10.83 -10.60 -10.48
C GLU A 80 -10.53 -11.80 -9.57
N GLY A 81 -10.86 -11.66 -8.30
CA GLY A 81 -10.59 -12.67 -7.28
C GLY A 81 -11.43 -12.48 -6.02
N LYS A 82 -11.58 -13.56 -5.24
CA LYS A 82 -12.33 -13.51 -3.98
C LYS A 82 -11.45 -12.98 -2.86
N ALA A 83 -11.98 -12.06 -2.06
CA ALA A 83 -11.30 -11.54 -0.88
C ALA A 83 -11.15 -12.62 0.19
N VAL A 84 -9.98 -12.69 0.82
CA VAL A 84 -9.74 -13.42 2.06
C VAL A 84 -9.16 -12.45 3.05
N VAL A 85 -9.98 -12.05 4.02
CA VAL A 85 -9.68 -10.94 4.94
C VAL A 85 -9.04 -11.45 6.23
N PHE A 86 -7.92 -10.82 6.58
CA PHE A 86 -7.19 -11.00 7.83
C PHE A 86 -7.15 -9.70 8.65
N GLU A 87 -7.39 -9.83 9.94
CA GLU A 87 -7.36 -8.72 10.92
C GLU A 87 -5.96 -8.63 11.55
N GLY A 88 -5.02 -8.03 10.81
CA GLY A 88 -3.62 -7.93 11.23
C GLY A 88 -2.80 -9.22 11.00
N PRO A 89 -1.48 -9.16 11.28
CA PRO A 89 -0.55 -10.23 10.95
C PRO A 89 -0.73 -11.47 11.83
N GLU A 90 -1.19 -11.31 13.07
CA GLU A 90 -1.47 -12.43 13.97
C GLU A 90 -2.60 -13.31 13.41
N ASP A 91 -3.73 -12.71 13.01
CA ASP A 91 -4.86 -13.42 12.39
C ASP A 91 -4.47 -14.06 11.05
N TYR A 92 -3.63 -13.39 10.26
CA TYR A 92 -3.03 -13.97 9.05
C TYR A 92 -2.22 -15.22 9.36
N HIS A 93 -1.28 -15.17 10.30
CA HIS A 93 -0.44 -16.31 10.64
C HIS A 93 -1.23 -17.47 11.23
N ASP A 94 -2.28 -17.19 12.00
CA ASP A 94 -3.11 -18.21 12.64
C ASP A 94 -4.02 -18.93 11.63
N ARG A 95 -4.48 -18.25 10.58
CA ARG A 95 -5.54 -18.76 9.68
C ARG A 95 -5.11 -19.02 8.24
N ILE A 96 -3.94 -18.58 7.78
CA ILE A 96 -3.56 -18.73 6.35
C ILE A 96 -3.61 -20.17 5.84
N ASP A 97 -3.31 -21.15 6.69
CA ASP A 97 -3.36 -22.58 6.34
C ASP A 97 -4.68 -23.26 6.76
N ASP A 98 -5.69 -22.51 7.23
CA ASP A 98 -7.01 -23.05 7.52
C ASP A 98 -7.75 -23.41 6.22
N SER A 99 -7.94 -24.70 6.01
CA SER A 99 -8.68 -25.25 4.88
C SER A 99 -10.12 -24.75 4.76
N SER A 100 -10.74 -24.26 5.84
CA SER A 100 -12.10 -23.72 5.84
C SER A 100 -12.22 -22.40 5.08
N LEU A 101 -11.10 -21.70 4.86
CA LEU A 101 -11.05 -20.47 4.06
C LEU A 101 -11.09 -20.72 2.55
N GLU A 102 -10.92 -21.97 2.11
CA GLU A 102 -10.98 -22.39 0.71
C GLU A 102 -10.10 -21.52 -0.23
N ILE A 103 -8.91 -21.14 0.24
CA ILE A 103 -7.99 -20.28 -0.51
C ILE A 103 -7.46 -21.02 -1.75
N ASP A 104 -7.65 -20.42 -2.92
CA ASP A 104 -7.22 -20.94 -4.22
C ASP A 104 -6.34 -19.94 -4.99
N GLU A 105 -5.90 -20.32 -6.20
CA GLU A 105 -5.07 -19.47 -7.05
C GLU A 105 -5.72 -18.16 -7.52
N LYS A 106 -7.03 -17.98 -7.33
CA LYS A 106 -7.78 -16.76 -7.67
C LYS A 106 -8.17 -15.96 -6.42
N SER A 107 -7.86 -16.43 -5.22
CA SER A 107 -8.05 -15.65 -3.99
C SER A 107 -7.13 -14.42 -3.96
N MET A 108 -7.62 -13.35 -3.34
CA MET A 108 -6.83 -12.16 -2.99
C MET A 108 -6.70 -12.09 -1.48
N LEU A 109 -5.47 -12.04 -0.98
CA LEU A 109 -5.20 -11.92 0.45
C LEU A 109 -5.31 -10.46 0.85
N ILE A 110 -6.16 -10.17 1.83
CA ILE A 110 -6.41 -8.81 2.31
C ILE A 110 -5.98 -8.73 3.77
N ILE A 111 -5.15 -7.76 4.11
CA ILE A 111 -4.83 -7.43 5.51
C ILE A 111 -5.30 -6.01 5.81
N ARG A 112 -6.04 -5.84 6.89
CA ARG A 112 -6.57 -4.54 7.32
C ARG A 112 -6.30 -4.28 8.80
N GLY A 113 -6.47 -3.03 9.22
CA GLY A 113 -6.08 -2.60 10.56
C GLY A 113 -4.56 -2.50 10.72
N ALA A 114 -3.81 -2.43 9.62
CA ALA A 114 -2.36 -2.35 9.58
C ALA A 114 -1.84 -0.94 9.28
N GLY A 115 -2.74 0.04 9.14
CA GLY A 115 -2.42 1.42 8.77
C GLY A 115 -1.94 2.32 9.93
N PRO A 116 -1.85 3.64 9.68
CA PRO A 116 -1.36 4.63 10.65
C PRO A 116 -2.07 4.62 12.00
N ILE A 117 -3.39 4.46 12.03
CA ILE A 117 -4.22 4.44 13.24
C ILE A 117 -4.42 3.00 13.73
N GLY A 118 -4.72 2.08 12.82
CA GLY A 118 -5.13 0.72 13.14
C GLY A 118 -4.06 -0.05 13.91
N TYR A 119 -2.83 -0.07 13.37
CA TYR A 119 -1.81 -0.97 13.90
C TYR A 119 -1.35 -0.65 15.33
N PRO A 120 -0.92 0.60 15.68
CA PRO A 120 -0.72 1.85 14.90
C PRO A 120 0.69 2.01 14.31
N GLY A 121 0.86 3.00 13.42
CA GLY A 121 2.16 3.39 12.85
C GLY A 121 2.45 2.83 11.45
N GLY A 122 1.51 2.11 10.84
CA GLY A 122 1.66 1.59 9.49
C GLY A 122 2.64 0.42 9.43
N ALA A 123 2.19 -0.81 9.65
CA ALA A 123 3.05 -1.99 9.72
C ALA A 123 3.46 -2.54 8.35
N GLU A 124 4.61 -3.22 8.28
CA GLU A 124 5.10 -3.89 7.06
C GLU A 124 4.62 -5.34 6.97
N VAL A 125 3.33 -5.53 6.67
CA VAL A 125 2.66 -6.85 6.79
C VAL A 125 1.87 -7.26 5.54
N VAL A 126 1.76 -6.40 4.52
CA VAL A 126 0.94 -6.68 3.34
C VAL A 126 1.57 -7.70 2.38
N ASN A 127 2.87 -7.99 2.52
CA ASN A 127 3.59 -9.00 1.73
C ASN A 127 3.32 -10.44 2.20
N MET A 128 2.04 -10.80 2.28
CA MET A 128 1.58 -12.14 2.66
C MET A 128 2.02 -13.19 1.63
N GLN A 129 2.20 -14.42 2.10
CA GLN A 129 2.53 -15.57 1.27
C GLN A 129 1.28 -16.42 1.04
N PRO A 130 1.18 -17.13 -0.10
CA PRO A 130 0.15 -18.15 -0.29
C PRO A 130 0.23 -19.22 0.81
N PRO A 131 -0.89 -19.92 1.10
CA PRO A 131 -0.90 -21.09 1.98
C PRO A 131 0.10 -22.16 1.51
N ALA A 132 0.59 -22.98 2.45
CA ALA A 132 1.59 -24.01 2.17
C ALA A 132 1.14 -24.97 1.05
N ALA A 133 -0.15 -25.30 1.00
CA ALA A 133 -0.73 -26.15 -0.04
C ALA A 133 -0.60 -25.56 -1.46
N LEU A 134 -0.69 -24.22 -1.61
CA LEU A 134 -0.51 -23.55 -2.90
C LEU A 134 0.96 -23.44 -3.29
N LEU A 135 1.84 -23.18 -2.31
CA LEU A 135 3.29 -23.18 -2.52
C LEU A 135 3.78 -24.53 -3.07
N VAL A 136 3.30 -25.65 -2.49
CA VAL A 136 3.63 -27.00 -2.98
C VAL A 136 3.14 -27.24 -4.41
N ARG A 137 2.04 -26.59 -4.83
CA ARG A 137 1.51 -26.62 -6.20
C ARG A 137 2.26 -25.69 -7.16
N GLY A 138 3.28 -24.97 -6.70
CA GLY A 138 4.06 -24.04 -7.50
C GLY A 138 3.38 -22.68 -7.72
N ILE A 139 2.45 -22.29 -6.86
CA ILE A 139 1.85 -20.96 -6.83
C ILE A 139 2.59 -20.16 -5.77
N HIS A 140 3.51 -19.30 -6.18
CA HIS A 140 4.42 -18.60 -5.25
C HIS A 140 3.90 -17.23 -4.80
N ALA A 141 2.89 -16.70 -5.49
CA ALA A 141 2.29 -15.41 -5.17
C ALA A 141 0.80 -15.40 -5.45
N LEU A 142 0.05 -14.84 -4.51
CA LEU A 142 -1.34 -14.40 -4.67
C LEU A 142 -1.38 -12.86 -4.65
N PRO A 143 -2.38 -12.22 -5.28
CA PRO A 143 -2.61 -10.80 -5.11
C PRO A 143 -2.81 -10.45 -3.63
N CYS A 144 -2.08 -9.46 -3.14
CA CYS A 144 -2.14 -9.00 -1.75
C CYS A 144 -2.54 -7.53 -1.70
N ILE A 145 -3.45 -7.17 -0.80
CA ILE A 145 -3.97 -5.80 -0.65
C ILE A 145 -4.01 -5.46 0.84
N GLY A 146 -3.66 -4.23 1.21
CA GLY A 146 -3.86 -3.78 2.58
C GLY A 146 -3.65 -2.30 2.83
N ASP A 147 -4.14 -1.86 3.99
CA ASP A 147 -3.97 -0.50 4.51
C ASP A 147 -2.63 -0.29 5.24
N GLY A 148 -1.80 -1.32 5.31
CA GLY A 148 -0.42 -1.25 5.79
C GLY A 148 0.62 -1.03 4.68
N ARG A 149 1.87 -1.33 5.02
CA ARG A 149 3.06 -1.25 4.16
C ARG A 149 3.64 -2.64 3.91
N GLN A 150 4.77 -2.69 3.24
CA GLN A 150 5.67 -3.85 3.20
C GLN A 150 7.13 -3.39 3.18
N SER A 151 8.04 -4.29 3.50
CA SER A 151 9.48 -4.01 3.38
C SER A 151 9.85 -3.64 1.93
N GLY A 152 10.74 -2.66 1.77
CA GLY A 152 11.27 -2.26 0.46
C GLY A 152 12.02 -3.40 -0.27
N THR A 153 12.53 -4.38 0.48
CA THR A 153 13.19 -5.59 -0.05
C THR A 153 12.21 -6.65 -0.54
N SER A 154 10.90 -6.45 -0.36
CA SER A 154 9.88 -7.39 -0.80
C SER A 154 9.83 -7.49 -2.32
N GLY A 155 9.76 -8.74 -2.79
CA GLY A 155 9.46 -9.12 -4.16
C GLY A 155 7.96 -9.37 -4.42
N SER A 156 7.08 -9.11 -3.44
CA SER A 156 5.64 -9.29 -3.62
C SER A 156 5.01 -8.09 -4.35
N PRO A 157 4.23 -8.32 -5.44
CA PRO A 157 3.51 -7.28 -6.15
C PRO A 157 2.21 -6.88 -5.43
N SER A 158 2.33 -6.40 -4.19
CA SER A 158 1.19 -6.01 -3.34
C SER A 158 0.65 -4.61 -3.67
N ILE A 159 -0.63 -4.40 -3.37
CA ILE A 159 -1.30 -3.10 -3.30
C ILE A 159 -1.25 -2.62 -1.84
N LEU A 160 -0.60 -1.49 -1.62
CA LEU A 160 -0.14 -1.00 -0.32
C LEU A 160 -0.71 0.38 -0.04
N ASN A 161 -0.59 0.80 1.22
CA ASN A 161 -0.89 2.15 1.68
C ASN A 161 -2.34 2.56 1.41
N ALA A 162 -3.27 1.59 1.36
CA ALA A 162 -4.68 1.86 1.09
C ALA A 162 -5.22 2.89 2.08
N SER A 163 -5.69 4.01 1.55
CA SER A 163 -6.15 5.19 2.28
C SER A 163 -7.53 5.62 1.75
N PRO A 164 -8.51 5.93 2.61
CA PRO A 164 -8.46 5.79 4.07
C PRO A 164 -8.28 4.33 4.51
N GLU A 165 -7.53 4.12 5.61
CA GLU A 165 -7.35 2.80 6.21
C GLU A 165 -8.66 2.28 6.83
N ALA A 166 -8.72 0.99 7.20
CA ALA A 166 -9.92 0.43 7.81
C ALA A 166 -10.28 1.10 9.16
N ALA A 167 -9.29 1.41 9.99
CA ALA A 167 -9.46 2.12 11.25
C ALA A 167 -10.00 3.56 11.09
N ALA A 168 -9.88 4.15 9.90
CA ALA A 168 -10.45 5.45 9.55
C ALA A 168 -11.80 5.33 8.81
N GLY A 169 -12.39 4.12 8.74
CA GLY A 169 -13.67 3.88 8.07
C GLY A 169 -13.57 3.73 6.55
N GLY A 170 -12.37 3.48 6.01
CA GLY A 170 -12.18 3.25 4.57
C GLY A 170 -12.90 2.00 4.05
N GLY A 171 -12.90 1.81 2.73
CA GLY A 171 -13.61 0.71 2.08
C GLY A 171 -13.17 -0.68 2.54
N LEU A 172 -11.90 -0.85 2.92
CA LEU A 172 -11.40 -2.10 3.50
C LEU A 172 -12.08 -2.46 4.84
N ALA A 173 -12.65 -1.51 5.59
CA ALA A 173 -13.33 -1.78 6.85
C ALA A 173 -14.63 -2.59 6.69
N ILE A 174 -15.28 -2.50 5.53
CA ILE A 174 -16.57 -3.15 5.24
C ILE A 174 -16.45 -4.36 4.30
N LEU A 175 -15.25 -4.60 3.76
CA LEU A 175 -14.96 -5.76 2.94
C LEU A 175 -15.12 -7.05 3.77
N LYS A 176 -15.72 -8.08 3.18
CA LYS A 176 -15.93 -9.38 3.81
C LYS A 176 -15.22 -10.47 3.01
N THR A 177 -14.70 -11.49 3.69
CA THR A 177 -14.19 -12.70 3.02
C THR A 177 -15.27 -13.28 2.11
N GLY A 178 -14.89 -13.62 0.88
CA GLY A 178 -15.79 -14.13 -0.15
C GLY A 178 -16.34 -13.07 -1.10
N ASP A 179 -16.24 -11.77 -0.77
CA ASP A 179 -16.59 -10.70 -1.72
C ASP A 179 -15.69 -10.79 -2.96
N GLN A 180 -16.27 -10.55 -4.13
CA GLN A 180 -15.52 -10.50 -5.37
C GLN A 180 -14.86 -9.12 -5.50
N ILE A 181 -13.59 -9.07 -5.87
CA ILE A 181 -12.83 -7.84 -6.14
C ILE A 181 -12.41 -7.82 -7.60
N ARG A 182 -12.42 -6.63 -8.20
CA ARG A 182 -11.80 -6.33 -9.49
C ARG A 182 -10.69 -5.31 -9.33
N ILE A 183 -9.52 -5.65 -9.88
CA ILE A 183 -8.36 -4.76 -10.00
C ILE A 183 -8.08 -4.53 -11.48
N ASP A 184 -7.95 -3.27 -11.88
CA ASP A 184 -7.63 -2.88 -13.26
C ASP A 184 -6.45 -1.90 -13.27
N LEU A 185 -5.29 -2.38 -13.71
CA LEU A 185 -4.05 -1.60 -13.69
C LEU A 185 -3.99 -0.56 -14.82
N LYS A 186 -4.79 -0.71 -15.88
CA LYS A 186 -4.85 0.26 -16.98
C LYS A 186 -5.70 1.45 -16.61
N LEU A 187 -6.85 1.19 -15.98
CA LEU A 187 -7.76 2.22 -15.51
C LEU A 187 -7.30 2.82 -14.17
N GLY A 188 -6.41 2.14 -13.46
CA GLY A 188 -5.96 2.56 -12.14
C GLY A 188 -7.06 2.38 -11.10
N THR A 189 -7.85 1.30 -11.19
CA THR A 189 -9.03 1.10 -10.33
C THR A 189 -8.99 -0.17 -9.51
N ALA A 190 -9.59 -0.11 -8.32
CA ALA A 190 -9.73 -1.24 -7.39
C ALA A 190 -11.10 -1.20 -6.71
N ASN A 191 -11.95 -2.18 -7.01
CA ASN A 191 -13.34 -2.19 -6.54
C ASN A 191 -13.76 -3.56 -6.00
N MET A 192 -14.47 -3.58 -4.87
CA MET A 192 -15.33 -4.70 -4.50
C MET A 192 -16.57 -4.68 -5.43
N LEU A 193 -16.93 -5.83 -5.98
CA LEU A 193 -18.09 -6.02 -6.84
C LEU A 193 -19.34 -6.31 -6.00
N VAL A 194 -19.61 -5.38 -5.10
CA VAL A 194 -20.77 -5.36 -4.19
C VAL A 194 -21.65 -4.19 -4.62
N SER A 195 -22.97 -4.33 -4.54
CA SER A 195 -23.87 -3.23 -4.93
C SER A 195 -23.74 -2.05 -3.97
N ASP A 196 -24.01 -0.84 -4.48
CA ASP A 196 -23.93 0.39 -3.69
C ASP A 196 -24.87 0.32 -2.46
N GLU A 197 -26.04 -0.32 -2.59
CA GLU A 197 -26.98 -0.49 -1.47
C GLU A 197 -26.39 -1.35 -0.34
N GLU A 198 -25.71 -2.45 -0.69
CA GLU A 198 -25.08 -3.32 0.30
C GLU A 198 -23.86 -2.62 0.95
N ILE A 199 -23.10 -1.84 0.18
CA ILE A 199 -22.02 -0.99 0.72
C ILE A 199 -22.57 -0.03 1.78
N GLU A 200 -23.67 0.66 1.49
CA GLU A 200 -24.30 1.60 2.42
C GLU A 200 -24.95 0.91 3.64
N VAL A 201 -25.42 -0.32 3.49
CA VAL A 201 -25.84 -1.15 4.64
C VAL A 201 -24.64 -1.43 5.55
N ARG A 202 -23.53 -1.94 4.99
CA ARG A 202 -22.35 -2.29 5.77
C ARG A 202 -21.69 -1.09 6.44
N ARG A 203 -21.68 0.08 5.80
CA ARG A 203 -21.21 1.34 6.43
C ARG A 203 -22.04 1.70 7.66
N ARG A 204 -23.37 1.64 7.54
CA ARG A 204 -24.26 1.91 8.68
C ARG A 204 -24.11 0.87 9.80
N GLU A 205 -23.94 -0.40 9.46
CA GLU A 205 -23.67 -1.46 10.45
C GLU A 205 -22.35 -1.19 11.19
N LEU A 206 -21.29 -0.80 10.46
CA LEU A 206 -20.00 -0.44 11.04
C LEU A 206 -20.11 0.76 11.98
N GLU A 207 -20.80 1.83 11.57
CA GLU A 207 -21.04 3.00 12.41
C GLU A 207 -21.83 2.65 13.69
N GLN A 208 -22.87 1.83 13.56
CA GLN A 208 -23.68 1.37 14.70
C GLN A 208 -22.88 0.48 15.67
N ALA A 209 -21.90 -0.26 15.16
CA ALA A 209 -20.97 -1.06 15.97
C ALA A 209 -19.88 -0.23 16.66
N GLY A 210 -19.83 1.09 16.42
CA GLY A 210 -18.82 1.99 17.01
C GLY A 210 -17.56 2.17 16.14
N GLY A 211 -17.61 1.75 14.88
CA GLY A 211 -16.49 1.83 13.94
C GLY A 211 -15.68 0.54 13.84
N PHE A 212 -14.58 0.61 13.09
CA PHE A 212 -13.66 -0.51 12.93
C PHE A 212 -12.93 -0.80 14.25
N HIS A 213 -12.90 -2.05 14.66
CA HIS A 213 -12.22 -2.45 15.90
C HIS A 213 -10.72 -2.58 15.68
N PHE A 214 -9.92 -1.91 16.50
CA PHE A 214 -8.46 -2.02 16.52
C PHE A 214 -7.94 -1.94 17.97
N PRO A 215 -6.71 -2.42 18.25
CA PRO A 215 -6.17 -2.46 19.61
C PRO A 215 -6.11 -1.08 20.27
N GLU A 216 -6.36 -1.02 21.59
CA GLU A 216 -6.22 0.21 22.37
C GLU A 216 -4.79 0.77 22.36
N SER A 217 -4.61 2.04 22.76
CA SER A 217 -3.28 2.62 22.88
C SER A 217 -2.61 2.08 24.15
N HIS A 218 -1.48 1.40 24.00
CA HIS A 218 -0.69 0.85 25.11
C HIS A 218 0.35 1.85 25.66
N THR A 219 0.60 2.96 24.96
CA THR A 219 1.55 3.99 25.37
C THR A 219 1.00 5.40 25.12
N PRO A 220 1.45 6.42 25.89
CA PRO A 220 1.07 7.81 25.63
C PRO A 220 1.42 8.28 24.22
N TRP A 221 2.52 7.78 23.64
CA TRP A 221 2.90 8.14 22.27
C TRP A 221 1.92 7.60 21.24
N GLN A 222 1.44 6.36 21.40
CA GLN A 222 0.42 5.80 20.51
C GLN A 222 -0.88 6.61 20.57
N GLU A 223 -1.30 7.04 21.75
CA GLU A 223 -2.49 7.89 21.91
C GLU A 223 -2.30 9.25 21.22
N ILE A 224 -1.16 9.92 21.45
CA ILE A 224 -0.82 11.19 20.81
C ILE A 224 -0.80 11.03 19.29
N GLN A 225 -0.10 10.01 18.77
CA GLN A 225 0.03 9.79 17.34
C GLN A 225 -1.34 9.52 16.69
N ARG A 226 -2.16 8.62 17.24
CA ARG A 226 -3.50 8.31 16.71
C ARG A 226 -4.40 9.54 16.65
N GLY A 227 -4.31 10.41 17.66
CA GLY A 227 -5.11 11.64 17.72
C GLY A 227 -4.76 12.69 16.67
N MET A 228 -3.64 12.56 15.95
CA MET A 228 -3.18 13.61 15.03
C MET A 228 -2.52 13.15 13.73
N VAL A 229 -2.33 11.85 13.52
CA VAL A 229 -1.65 11.33 12.31
C VAL A 229 -2.50 11.52 11.05
N GLY A 230 -1.85 11.83 9.94
CA GLY A 230 -2.38 11.76 8.58
C GLY A 230 -2.45 10.34 8.05
N GLN A 231 -3.21 10.16 6.98
CA GLN A 231 -3.25 8.90 6.24
C GLN A 231 -2.02 8.79 5.30
N PHE A 232 -1.83 7.67 4.61
CA PHE A 232 -0.62 7.48 3.81
C PHE A 232 -0.57 8.34 2.56
N ASP A 233 -1.72 8.65 1.96
CA ASP A 233 -1.89 9.62 0.88
C ASP A 233 -1.46 11.04 1.30
N GLU A 234 -1.55 11.37 2.59
CA GLU A 234 -1.06 12.60 3.21
C GLU A 234 0.37 12.48 3.77
N GLY A 235 1.04 11.34 3.55
CA GLY A 235 2.42 11.09 3.99
C GLY A 235 2.58 10.69 5.45
N MET A 236 1.50 10.31 6.15
CA MET A 236 1.52 9.84 7.55
C MET A 236 2.17 10.83 8.54
N VAL A 237 2.09 12.13 8.25
CA VAL A 237 2.62 13.19 9.11
C VAL A 237 1.73 13.44 10.32
N LEU A 238 2.22 14.10 11.36
CA LEU A 238 1.33 14.68 12.38
C LEU A 238 0.64 15.91 11.75
N LYS A 239 -0.68 15.85 11.52
CA LYS A 239 -1.45 16.89 10.82
C LYS A 239 -1.19 18.30 11.37
N PRO A 240 -1.11 18.55 12.69
CA PRO A 240 -0.82 19.89 13.21
C PRO A 240 0.61 20.36 12.91
N ALA A 241 1.56 19.47 12.63
CA ALA A 241 2.97 19.79 12.48
C ALA A 241 3.27 20.52 11.16
N VAL A 242 2.50 20.26 10.09
CA VAL A 242 2.80 20.80 8.75
C VAL A 242 2.76 22.33 8.67
N LYS A 243 2.04 23.00 9.57
CA LYS A 243 1.94 24.47 9.62
C LYS A 243 3.20 25.16 10.16
N TYR A 244 4.07 24.44 10.87
CA TYR A 244 5.27 25.01 11.49
C TYR A 244 6.43 25.05 10.49
N GLN A 245 6.44 26.10 9.66
CA GLN A 245 7.42 26.27 8.57
C GLN A 245 8.34 27.46 8.84
N ASP A 246 9.64 27.29 8.58
CA ASP A 246 10.67 28.35 8.68
C ASP A 246 10.69 29.03 10.06
N THR A 247 10.65 28.20 11.12
CA THR A 247 10.42 28.66 12.49
C THR A 247 11.50 29.62 12.97
N ALA A 248 12.78 29.35 12.65
CA ALA A 248 13.89 30.20 13.04
C ALA A 248 13.86 31.59 12.40
N ARG A 249 13.47 31.71 11.11
CA ARG A 249 13.42 33.02 10.44
C ARG A 249 12.15 33.79 10.76
N LYS A 250 11.01 33.10 10.92
CA LYS A 250 9.73 33.76 11.22
C LYS A 250 9.60 34.22 12.66
N PHE A 251 10.08 33.41 13.61
CA PHE A 251 9.89 33.68 15.04
C PHE A 251 11.17 34.11 15.75
N GLY A 252 12.34 34.00 15.11
CA GLY A 252 13.62 34.32 15.72
C GLY A 252 14.00 33.34 16.83
N PRO A 253 14.96 33.71 17.70
CA PRO A 253 15.32 32.88 18.84
C PRO A 253 14.13 32.73 19.81
N PRO A 254 13.99 31.57 20.47
CA PRO A 254 13.02 31.43 21.55
C PRO A 254 13.35 32.39 22.70
N ARG A 255 12.38 32.59 23.60
CA ARG A 255 12.58 33.41 24.80
C ARG A 255 13.80 32.90 25.58
N ASN A 256 14.63 33.84 26.05
CA ASN A 256 15.67 33.51 27.01
C ASN A 256 15.05 32.84 28.24
N ASN A 257 15.77 31.87 28.79
CA ASN A 257 15.37 31.16 30.00
C ASN A 257 15.84 31.84 31.30
N HIS A 258 16.54 32.97 31.20
CA HIS A 258 16.95 33.90 32.28
C HIS A 258 17.22 35.29 31.69
#